data_AF-A0A914QU55-F1
#
_entry.id   AF-A0A914QU55-F1
#
_cell.length_a   1.000
_cell.length_b   1.000
_cell.length_c   1.000
_cell.angle_alpha   90.00
_cell.angle_beta   90.00
_cell.angle_gamma   90.00
#
_symmetry.space_group_name_H-M   'P 1'
#
loop_
_entity.id
_entity.type
_entity.pdbx_description
1 polymer ?
#
loop_
_entity_poly.entity_id
_entity_poly.type
_entity_poly.pdbx_seq_one_letter_code
_entity_poly.pdbx_strand_id
1 'polypeptide(L)'
;MYGKKYCIRFNSQEYIEKFDKDGQKFLNCTTDCLLESITRITREEEKKKPPDCTNLYHRAFKSHVKCYLECDFCKICKTNKAALLNAYDFKDFMSREAINQIYQVLKECGPLQCF
;
A
#
# COMPACT_ATOMS: atom_id res chain seq x y z
N MET A 1 -8.15 -11.28 -7.27
CA MET A 1 -6.76 -10.85 -6.97
C MET A 1 -6.83 -9.64 -6.03
N TYR A 2 -6.28 -9.76 -4.81
CA TYR A 2 -6.37 -8.75 -3.74
C TYR A 2 -6.02 -7.33 -4.23
N GLY A 3 -4.90 -7.17 -4.95
CA GLY A 3 -4.44 -5.84 -5.42
C GLY A 3 -5.37 -5.14 -6.42
N LYS A 4 -6.12 -5.88 -7.27
CA LYS A 4 -6.99 -5.27 -8.29
C LYS A 4 -8.15 -4.48 -7.69
N LYS A 5 -8.80 -5.02 -6.64
CA LYS A 5 -9.92 -4.37 -5.94
C LYS A 5 -9.49 -3.00 -5.40
N TYR A 6 -8.33 -2.95 -4.75
CA TYR A 6 -7.80 -1.73 -4.16
C TYR A 6 -7.23 -0.75 -5.17
N CYS A 7 -6.54 -1.24 -6.20
CA CYS A 7 -6.05 -0.38 -7.27
C CYS A 7 -7.20 0.42 -7.90
N ILE A 8 -8.33 -0.24 -8.21
CA ILE A 8 -9.50 0.46 -8.77
C ILE A 8 -10.09 1.45 -7.76
N ARG A 9 -10.24 1.05 -6.49
CA ARG A 9 -10.82 1.92 -5.45
C ARG A 9 -9.98 3.16 -5.20
N PHE A 10 -8.67 3.00 -4.98
CA PHE A 10 -7.75 4.09 -4.69
C PHE A 10 -7.54 5.05 -5.87
N ASN A 11 -7.81 4.60 -7.10
CA ASN A 11 -7.76 5.45 -8.30
C ASN A 11 -9.14 5.94 -8.76
N SER A 12 -10.21 5.65 -8.02
CA SER A 12 -11.54 6.15 -8.36
C SER A 12 -11.70 7.60 -7.88
N GLN A 13 -12.30 8.44 -8.74
CA GLN A 13 -12.51 9.85 -8.44
C GLN A 13 -13.29 10.07 -7.13
N GLU A 14 -14.35 9.28 -6.93
CA GLU A 14 -15.18 9.29 -5.70
C GLU A 14 -14.35 9.09 -4.43
N TYR A 15 -13.27 8.31 -4.52
CA TYR A 15 -12.45 7.98 -3.38
C TYR A 15 -11.28 8.96 -3.20
N ILE A 16 -10.67 9.41 -4.31
CA ILE A 16 -9.64 10.47 -4.32
C ILE A 16 -10.18 11.76 -3.67
N GLU A 17 -11.44 12.11 -3.94
CA GLU A 17 -12.09 13.30 -3.38
C GLU A 17 -12.29 13.26 -1.86
N LYS A 18 -12.19 12.08 -1.24
CA LYS A 18 -12.26 11.94 0.22
C LYS A 18 -10.94 12.31 0.91
N PHE A 19 -9.85 12.45 0.15
CA PHE A 19 -8.54 12.87 0.66
C PHE A 19 -8.33 14.37 0.44
N ASP A 20 -7.66 15.01 1.39
CA ASP A 20 -7.10 16.34 1.19
C ASP A 20 -5.97 16.32 0.15
N LYS A 21 -5.44 17.50 -0.20
CA LYS A 21 -4.40 17.64 -1.23
C LYS A 21 -3.14 16.82 -0.92
N ASP A 22 -2.77 16.65 0.35
CA ASP A 22 -1.59 15.86 0.71
C ASP A 22 -1.91 14.36 0.66
N GLY A 23 -3.12 13.97 1.03
CA GLY A 23 -3.62 12.61 0.87
C GLY A 23 -3.68 12.18 -0.61
N GLN A 24 -4.13 13.07 -1.50
CA GLN A 24 -4.12 12.80 -2.95
C GLN A 24 -2.69 12.64 -3.50
N LYS A 25 -1.73 13.44 -3.03
CA LYS A 25 -0.31 13.25 -3.39
C LYS A 25 0.20 11.89 -2.92
N PHE A 26 -0.15 11.49 -1.69
CA PHE A 26 0.19 10.16 -1.18
C PHE A 26 -0.39 9.04 -2.04
N LEU A 27 -1.66 9.14 -2.45
CA LEU A 27 -2.28 8.14 -3.34
C LEU A 27 -1.54 8.01 -4.67
N ASN A 28 -1.20 9.13 -5.30
CA ASN A 28 -0.46 9.14 -6.56
C ASN A 28 0.94 8.57 -6.40
N CYS A 29 1.72 9.08 -5.44
CA CYS A 29 3.08 8.61 -5.13
C CYS A 29 3.10 7.10 -4.83
N THR A 30 2.17 6.64 -4.00
CA THR A 30 2.09 5.24 -3.60
C THR A 30 1.74 4.35 -4.78
N THR A 31 0.81 4.78 -5.63
CA THR A 31 0.41 4.04 -6.83
C THR A 31 1.59 3.87 -7.78
N ASP A 32 2.32 4.95 -8.06
CA ASP A 32 3.49 4.92 -8.94
C ASP A 32 4.60 4.02 -8.38
N CYS A 33 4.93 4.17 -7.09
CA CYS A 33 5.94 3.34 -6.43
C CYS A 33 5.59 1.85 -6.44
N LEU A 34 4.32 1.51 -6.21
CA LEU A 34 3.85 0.12 -6.23
C LEU A 34 3.91 -0.48 -7.64
N LEU A 35 3.49 0.28 -8.66
CA LEU A 35 3.54 -0.14 -10.06
C LEU A 35 4.99 -0.35 -10.55
N GLU A 36 5.90 0.55 -10.17
CA GLU A 36 7.32 0.39 -10.48
C GLU A 36 7.89 -0.86 -9.78
N SER A 37 7.58 -1.02 -8.49
CA SER A 37 8.06 -2.15 -7.70
C SER A 37 7.60 -3.49 -8.25
N ILE A 38 6.31 -3.65 -8.57
CA ILE A 38 5.80 -4.91 -9.12
C ILE A 38 6.39 -5.18 -10.51
N THR A 39 6.53 -4.15 -11.35
CA THR A 39 7.12 -4.30 -12.69
C THR A 39 8.56 -4.80 -12.59
N ARG A 40 9.36 -4.23 -11.68
CA ARG A 40 10.74 -4.67 -11.45
C ARG A 40 10.80 -6.10 -10.92
N ILE A 41 10.00 -6.43 -9.90
CA ILE A 41 9.97 -7.76 -9.29
C ILE A 41 9.58 -8.81 -10.32
N THR A 42 8.52 -8.57 -11.11
CA THR A 42 8.08 -9.49 -12.16
C THR A 42 9.18 -9.74 -13.17
N ARG A 43 9.85 -8.69 -13.68
CA ARG A 43 10.98 -8.83 -14.61
C ARG A 43 12.15 -9.63 -14.04
N GLU A 44 12.38 -9.57 -12.73
CA GLU A 44 13.43 -10.34 -12.06
C GLU A 44 13.03 -11.81 -11.87
N GLU A 45 11.78 -12.09 -11.52
CA GLU A 45 11.28 -13.46 -11.36
C GLU A 45 11.12 -14.19 -12.69
N GLU A 46 10.74 -13.50 -13.76
CA GLU A 46 10.65 -14.06 -15.13
C GLU A 46 12.00 -14.54 -15.67
N LYS A 47 13.12 -14.02 -15.13
CA LYS A 47 14.47 -14.52 -15.46
C LYS A 47 14.74 -15.90 -14.86
N LYS A 48 14.02 -16.28 -13.79
CA LYS A 48 14.08 -17.62 -13.21
C LYS A 48 13.14 -18.52 -14.00
N LYS A 49 13.62 -19.69 -14.45
CA LYS A 49 12.80 -20.67 -15.17
C LYS A 49 12.73 -21.96 -14.35
N PRO A 50 11.57 -22.31 -13.74
CA PRO A 50 10.30 -21.57 -13.75
C PRO A 50 10.29 -20.35 -12.80
N PRO A 51 9.39 -19.37 -13.01
CA PRO A 51 9.21 -18.24 -12.10
C PRO A 51 8.70 -18.71 -10.73
N ASP A 52 9.18 -18.09 -9.65
CA ASP A 52 8.68 -18.35 -8.29
C ASP A 52 7.55 -17.37 -7.95
N CYS A 53 6.31 -17.82 -8.18
CA CYS A 53 5.11 -17.03 -7.90
C CYS A 53 4.93 -16.71 -6.42
N THR A 54 5.42 -17.56 -5.51
CA THR A 54 5.36 -17.32 -4.06
C THR A 54 6.29 -16.18 -3.68
N ASN A 55 7.51 -16.19 -4.22
CA ASN A 55 8.48 -15.12 -4.01
C ASN A 55 8.00 -13.81 -4.67
N LEU A 56 7.42 -13.86 -5.87
CA LEU A 56 6.81 -12.71 -6.51
C LEU A 56 5.75 -12.08 -5.60
N TYR A 57 4.83 -12.90 -5.08
CA TYR A 57 3.78 -12.44 -4.16
C TYR A 57 4.37 -11.79 -2.91
N HIS A 58 5.31 -12.44 -2.20
CA HIS A 58 5.89 -11.88 -0.98
C HIS A 58 6.66 -10.57 -1.23
N ARG A 59 7.42 -10.49 -2.33
CA ARG A 59 8.17 -9.28 -2.67
C ARG A 59 7.24 -8.13 -3.07
N ALA A 60 6.22 -8.43 -3.87
CA ALA A 60 5.17 -7.48 -4.25
C ALA A 60 4.38 -6.99 -3.04
N PHE A 61 4.14 -7.88 -2.10
CA PHE A 61 3.50 -7.52 -0.85
C PHE A 61 4.41 -6.56 -0.09
N LYS A 62 5.66 -6.96 0.22
CA LYS A 62 6.62 -6.15 0.99
C LYS A 62 6.88 -4.74 0.44
N SER A 63 6.72 -4.50 -0.86
CA SER A 63 6.87 -3.14 -1.42
C SER A 63 5.87 -2.13 -0.86
N HIS A 64 4.72 -2.56 -0.33
CA HIS A 64 3.72 -1.67 0.27
C HIS A 64 4.30 -0.89 1.46
N VAL A 65 5.04 -1.57 2.35
CA VAL A 65 5.67 -0.93 3.52
C VAL A 65 6.62 0.18 3.06
N LYS A 66 7.49 -0.14 2.11
CA LYS A 66 8.47 0.81 1.58
C LYS A 66 7.78 2.01 0.92
N CYS A 67 6.86 1.76 0.00
CA CYS A 67 6.16 2.82 -0.74
C CYS A 67 5.32 3.71 0.17
N TYR A 68 4.69 3.16 1.21
CA TYR A 68 3.89 3.97 2.14
C TYR A 68 4.80 4.93 2.92
N LEU A 69 5.95 4.46 3.39
CA LEU A 69 6.91 5.30 4.12
C LEU A 69 7.54 6.37 3.23
N GLU A 70 7.91 6.04 1.99
CA GLU A 70 8.48 7.00 1.03
C GLU A 70 7.47 8.07 0.59
N CYS A 71 6.17 7.80 0.68
CA CYS A 71 5.10 8.71 0.27
C CYS A 71 4.44 9.46 1.44
N ASP A 72 5.13 9.59 2.59
CA ASP A 72 4.66 10.34 3.77
C ASP A 72 3.43 9.74 4.48
N PHE A 73 3.24 8.42 4.46
CA PHE A 73 2.10 7.77 5.14
C PHE A 73 1.97 8.18 6.61
N CYS A 74 3.07 8.40 7.34
CA CYS A 74 3.02 8.81 8.75
C CYS A 74 2.30 10.16 8.95
N LYS A 75 2.42 11.08 7.99
CA LYS A 75 1.67 12.34 7.99
C LYS A 75 0.21 12.09 7.63
N ILE A 76 -0.03 11.31 6.59
CA ILE A 76 -1.38 11.07 6.04
C ILE A 76 -2.25 10.26 6.99
N CYS A 77 -1.67 9.33 7.75
CA CYS A 77 -2.41 8.56 8.74
C CYS A 77 -2.99 9.45 9.86
N LYS A 78 -2.39 10.62 10.11
CA LYS A 78 -2.91 11.62 11.04
C LYS A 78 -3.99 12.51 10.42
N THR A 79 -3.75 13.02 9.22
CA THR A 79 -4.60 14.05 8.60
C THR A 79 -5.79 13.48 7.83
N ASN A 80 -5.67 12.27 7.29
CA ASN A 80 -6.63 11.64 6.39
C ASN A 80 -7.17 10.30 6.94
N LYS A 81 -7.18 10.13 8.28
CA LYS A 81 -7.60 8.91 8.96
C LYS A 81 -8.96 8.39 8.53
N ALA A 82 -9.97 9.27 8.46
CA ALA A 82 -11.32 8.88 8.05
C ALA A 82 -11.37 8.39 6.60
N ALA A 83 -10.61 9.01 5.70
CA ALA A 83 -10.52 8.57 4.32
C ALA A 83 -9.88 7.19 4.25
N LEU A 84 -8.71 7.00 4.88
CA LEU A 84 -8.00 5.71 4.96
C LEU A 84 -8.90 4.59 5.51
N LEU A 85 -9.58 4.81 6.64
CA LEU A 85 -10.51 3.83 7.21
C LEU A 85 -11.65 3.48 6.24
N ASN A 86 -12.09 4.44 5.41
CA ASN A 86 -13.09 4.22 4.37
C ASN A 86 -12.54 3.52 3.11
N ALA A 87 -11.21 3.44 2.88
CA ALA A 87 -10.66 2.60 1.78
C ALA A 87 -10.78 1.13 2.10
N TYR A 88 -10.55 0.86 3.37
CA TYR A 88 -10.14 -0.41 3.87
C TYR A 88 -11.36 -1.18 4.35
N ASP A 89 -11.64 -2.27 3.65
CA ASP A 89 -12.56 -3.29 4.15
C ASP A 89 -11.83 -4.02 5.29
N PHE A 90 -12.24 -3.81 6.54
CA PHE A 90 -11.56 -4.37 7.72
C PHE A 90 -11.38 -5.90 7.64
N LYS A 91 -12.24 -6.59 6.88
CA LYS A 91 -12.15 -8.04 6.64
C LYS A 91 -10.91 -8.45 5.83
N ASP A 92 -10.42 -7.56 4.98
CA ASP A 92 -9.26 -7.80 4.11
C ASP A 92 -7.92 -7.54 4.82
N PHE A 93 -7.95 -6.90 6.00
CA PHE A 93 -6.81 -6.76 6.92
C PHE A 93 -6.65 -7.92 7.91
N MET A 94 -7.52 -8.94 7.84
CA MET A 94 -7.44 -10.10 8.74
C MET A 94 -6.46 -11.19 8.26
N SER A 95 -5.73 -10.99 7.16
CA SER A 95 -4.58 -11.84 6.83
C SER A 95 -3.39 -11.47 7.72
N ARG A 96 -2.65 -12.46 8.23
CA ARG A 96 -1.48 -12.23 9.10
C ARG A 96 -0.45 -11.32 8.42
N GLU A 97 -0.32 -11.45 7.11
CA GLU A 97 0.59 -10.64 6.32
C GLU A 97 0.18 -9.15 6.32
N ALA A 98 -1.11 -8.83 6.14
CA ALA A 98 -1.60 -7.45 6.14
C ALA A 98 -1.45 -6.79 7.52
N ILE A 99 -1.70 -7.54 8.60
CA ILE A 99 -1.46 -7.08 9.98
C ILE A 99 0.03 -6.77 10.20
N ASN A 100 0.92 -7.64 9.71
CA ASN A 100 2.35 -7.43 9.85
C ASN A 100 2.84 -6.20 9.06
N GLN A 101 2.25 -5.91 7.90
CA GLN A 101 2.58 -4.69 7.15
C GLN A 101 2.12 -3.42 7.85
N ILE A 102 0.89 -3.39 8.34
CA ILE A 102 0.42 -2.28 9.17
C ILE A 102 1.38 -2.09 10.33
N TYR A 103 1.71 -3.16 11.05
CA TYR A 103 2.61 -3.10 12.20
C TYR A 103 3.99 -2.53 11.81
N GLN A 104 4.58 -2.98 10.70
CA GLN A 104 5.88 -2.46 10.25
C GLN A 104 5.82 -0.98 9.91
N VAL A 105 4.79 -0.53 9.18
CA VAL A 105 4.61 0.89 8.85
C VAL A 105 4.38 1.72 10.12
N LEU A 106 3.51 1.28 11.02
CA LEU A 106 3.20 1.99 12.27
C LEU A 106 4.39 2.05 13.23
N LYS A 107 5.24 1.01 13.27
CA LYS A 107 6.45 0.99 14.08
C LYS A 107 7.45 2.06 13.62
N GLU A 108 7.61 2.23 12.31
CA GLU A 108 8.47 3.25 11.72
C GLU A 108 7.88 4.66 11.90
N CYS A 109 6.56 4.82 11.85
CA CYS A 109 5.89 6.10 12.12
C CYS A 109 5.87 6.50 13.61
N GLY A 110 6.02 5.53 14.52
CA GLY A 110 5.92 5.73 15.97
C GLY A 110 4.49 5.62 16.53
N PRO A 111 4.32 5.23 17.80
CA PRO A 111 3.04 4.82 18.39
C PRO A 111 1.97 5.93 18.48
N LEU A 112 2.33 7.20 18.28
CA LEU A 112 1.45 8.37 18.43
C LEU A 112 1.19 9.13 17.11
N GLN A 113 1.67 8.64 15.97
CA GLN A 113 1.51 9.38 14.71
C GLN A 113 0.22 9.07 13.96
N CYS A 114 -0.41 7.92 14.21
CA CYS A 114 -1.71 7.57 13.62
C CYS A 114 -2.87 7.55 14.65
N PHE A 115 -2.60 7.86 15.92
CA PHE A 115 -3.56 7.94 17.02
C PHE A 115 -3.63 9.33 17.61
#